data_AF-A0A371M836-F1
#
_entry.id   AF-A0A371M836-F1
#
_cell.length_a   1.000
_cell.length_b   1.000
_cell.length_c   1.000
_cell.angle_alpha   90.00
_cell.angle_beta   90.00
_cell.angle_gamma   90.00
#
_symmetry.space_group_name_H-M   'P 1'
#
loop_
_entity.id
_entity.type
_entity.pdbx_description
1 polymer ?
#
loop_
_entity_poly.entity_id
_entity_poly.type
_entity_poly.pdbx_seq_one_letter_code
_entity_poly.pdbx_strand_id
1 'polypeptide(L)'
;MSADTTTAESRPLFTGLPSGIAPYVALVGALASTYVHLSMAPMLLQFDQTQAVLFVLAGVGFLAGTAVYLSKFWRREFYLVAIAFALAQIVAWVAMSGRVSDMAILSKGGETVFAVAAAYLYLNDPSDTDAAA
;
A
#
# COMPACT_ATOMS: atom_id res chain seq x y z
N MET A 1 6.57 51.16 -5.83
CA MET A 1 7.22 49.84 -5.83
C MET A 1 6.51 49.03 -4.75
N SER A 2 5.41 48.38 -5.12
CA SER A 2 4.57 47.64 -4.17
C SER A 2 5.16 46.26 -3.99
N ALA A 3 5.49 45.90 -2.75
CA ALA A 3 5.96 44.57 -2.41
C ALA A 3 4.78 43.60 -2.53
N ASP A 4 4.79 42.78 -3.57
CA ASP A 4 3.90 41.66 -3.73
C ASP A 4 4.26 40.63 -2.65
N THR A 5 3.47 40.61 -1.58
CA THR A 5 3.70 39.72 -0.45
C THR A 5 2.99 38.42 -0.77
N THR A 6 3.63 37.56 -1.57
CA THR A 6 3.12 36.20 -1.82
C THR A 6 3.17 35.42 -0.51
N THR A 7 2.08 35.42 0.25
CA THR A 7 1.82 34.41 1.27
C THR A 7 1.88 33.06 0.57
N ALA A 8 2.91 32.25 0.86
CA ALA A 8 2.99 30.88 0.38
C ALA A 8 1.77 30.12 0.92
N GLU A 9 0.76 29.90 0.08
CA GLU A 9 -0.38 29.08 0.46
C GLU A 9 0.11 27.68 0.86
N SER A 10 -0.22 27.28 2.09
CA SER A 10 0.14 25.97 2.62
C SER A 10 -0.69 24.90 1.93
N ARG A 11 -0.13 24.26 0.90
CA ARG A 11 -0.79 23.18 0.18
C ARG A 11 -1.02 21.98 1.13
N PRO A 12 -2.26 21.45 1.25
CA PRO A 12 -2.58 20.34 2.15
C PRO A 12 -1.66 19.13 1.96
N LEU A 13 -1.29 18.46 3.06
CA LEU A 13 -0.43 17.27 2.99
C LEU A 13 -1.17 16.05 2.44
N PHE A 14 -2.45 15.90 2.77
CA PHE A 14 -3.33 14.86 2.24
C PHE A 14 -4.20 15.42 1.12
N THR A 15 -4.35 14.65 0.04
CA THR A 15 -5.11 15.04 -1.17
C THR A 15 -6.61 14.82 -1.02
N GLY A 16 -7.05 14.23 0.09
CA GLY A 16 -8.46 13.90 0.34
C GLY A 16 -8.83 12.51 -0.17
N LEU A 17 -10.13 12.29 -0.38
CA LEU A 17 -10.66 11.01 -0.84
C LEU A 17 -10.41 10.83 -2.36
N PRO A 18 -9.84 9.69 -2.79
CA PRO A 18 -9.64 9.44 -4.20
C PRO A 18 -10.97 9.24 -4.95
N SER A 19 -10.99 9.57 -6.23
CA SER A 19 -12.15 9.41 -7.10
C SER A 19 -12.17 8.03 -7.78
N GLY A 20 -13.37 7.53 -8.08
CA GLY A 20 -13.57 6.21 -8.69
C GLY A 20 -13.42 5.04 -7.71
N ILE A 21 -13.79 3.83 -8.14
CA ILE A 21 -13.87 2.65 -7.26
C ILE A 21 -12.52 1.96 -7.04
N ALA A 22 -11.63 1.95 -8.03
CA ALA A 22 -10.36 1.22 -7.97
C ALA A 22 -9.45 1.63 -6.80
N PRO A 23 -9.32 2.93 -6.44
CA PRO A 23 -8.58 3.34 -5.24
C PRO A 23 -9.13 2.73 -3.95
N TYR A 24 -10.45 2.66 -3.79
CA TYR A 24 -11.06 2.06 -2.60
C TYR A 24 -10.83 0.55 -2.55
N VAL A 25 -10.86 -0.14 -3.70
CA VAL A 25 -10.51 -1.56 -3.78
C VAL A 25 -9.08 -1.80 -3.32
N ALA A 26 -8.13 -0.97 -3.79
CA ALA A 26 -6.75 -1.03 -3.33
C ALA A 26 -6.66 -0.77 -1.82
N LEU A 27 -7.29 0.29 -1.31
CA LEU A 27 -7.29 0.63 0.12
C LEU A 27 -7.84 -0.50 0.99
N VAL A 28 -8.95 -1.13 0.60
CA VAL A 28 -9.53 -2.26 1.34
C VAL A 28 -8.57 -3.45 1.34
N GLY A 29 -7.95 -3.78 0.21
CA GLY A 29 -6.95 -4.84 0.14
C GLY A 29 -5.73 -4.58 1.04
N ALA A 30 -5.21 -3.36 1.03
CA ALA A 30 -4.09 -2.94 1.86
C ALA A 30 -4.44 -2.96 3.37
N LEU A 31 -5.64 -2.49 3.74
CA LEU A 31 -6.08 -2.45 5.14
C LEU A 31 -6.40 -3.85 5.68
N ALA A 32 -7.03 -4.72 4.89
CA ALA A 32 -7.23 -6.12 5.25
C ALA A 32 -5.88 -6.83 5.47
N SER A 33 -4.92 -6.60 4.58
CA SER A 33 -3.56 -7.13 4.71
C SER A 33 -2.85 -6.59 5.95
N THR A 34 -2.95 -5.28 6.21
CA THR A 34 -2.40 -4.62 7.41
C THR A 34 -2.95 -5.26 8.68
N TYR A 35 -4.28 -5.41 8.75
CA TYR A 35 -4.95 -6.02 9.89
C TYR A 35 -4.43 -7.44 10.17
N VAL A 36 -4.36 -8.30 9.15
CA VAL A 36 -3.87 -9.67 9.34
C VAL A 36 -2.42 -9.69 9.80
N HIS A 37 -1.53 -8.95 9.13
CA HIS A 37 -0.11 -8.98 9.47
C HIS A 37 0.17 -8.46 10.89
N LEU A 38 -0.48 -7.37 11.30
CA LEU A 38 -0.28 -6.82 12.64
C LEU A 38 -0.97 -7.65 13.73
N SER A 39 -2.15 -8.20 13.47
CA SER A 39 -2.87 -9.03 14.45
C SER A 39 -2.21 -10.40 14.67
N MET A 40 -1.56 -10.96 13.65
CA MET A 40 -0.87 -12.25 13.77
C MET A 40 0.54 -12.14 14.37
N ALA A 41 1.19 -10.97 14.28
CA ALA A 41 2.56 -10.81 14.76
C ALA A 41 2.79 -11.22 16.24
N PRO A 42 1.91 -10.88 17.21
CA PRO A 42 2.10 -11.30 18.61
C PRO A 42 2.06 -12.82 18.82
N MET A 43 1.21 -13.52 18.06
CA MET A 43 1.15 -14.98 18.07
C MET A 43 2.45 -15.57 17.51
N LEU A 44 2.90 -15.06 16.36
CA LEU A 44 4.11 -15.56 15.70
C LEU A 44 5.37 -15.33 16.54
N LEU A 45 5.42 -14.24 17.32
CA LEU A 45 6.53 -13.93 18.19
C LEU A 45 6.81 -15.03 19.23
N GLN A 46 5.80 -15.85 19.56
CA GLN A 46 5.95 -16.99 20.48
C GLN A 46 6.68 -18.20 19.85
N PHE A 47 6.76 -18.26 18.52
CA PHE A 47 7.26 -19.43 17.79
C PHE A 47 8.45 -19.13 16.88
N ASP A 48 8.41 -17.98 16.20
CA ASP A 48 9.43 -17.53 15.26
C ASP A 48 9.53 -16.00 15.27
N GLN A 49 10.58 -15.49 15.92
CA GLN A 49 10.85 -14.06 16.00
C GLN A 49 11.09 -13.43 14.64
N THR A 50 11.76 -14.13 13.72
CA THR A 50 12.05 -13.60 12.37
C THR A 50 10.75 -13.41 11.62
N GLN A 51 9.88 -14.42 11.63
CA GLN A 51 8.58 -14.33 10.97
C GLN A 51 7.70 -13.25 11.60
N ALA A 52 7.72 -13.10 12.94
CA ALA A 52 6.99 -12.04 13.63
C ALA A 52 7.46 -10.64 13.21
N VAL A 53 8.77 -10.41 13.12
CA VAL A 53 9.33 -9.14 12.65
C VAL A 53 8.92 -8.86 11.20
N LEU A 54 9.01 -9.86 10.32
CA LEU A 54 8.56 -9.72 8.93
C LEU A 54 7.07 -9.38 8.83
N PHE A 55 6.23 -9.95 9.70
CA PHE A 55 4.81 -9.61 9.79
C PHE A 55 4.60 -8.15 10.24
N VAL A 56 5.32 -7.67 11.25
CA VAL A 56 5.26 -6.26 11.66
C VAL A 56 5.69 -5.34 10.52
N LEU A 57 6.83 -5.63 9.89
CA LEU A 57 7.35 -4.84 8.77
C LEU A 57 6.36 -4.82 7.59
N ALA A 58 5.72 -5.95 7.29
CA ALA A 58 4.71 -6.06 6.25
C ALA A 58 3.48 -5.19 6.55
N GLY A 59 2.94 -5.30 7.77
CA GLY A 59 1.78 -4.51 8.18
C GLY A 59 2.08 -3.01 8.19
N VAL A 60 3.24 -2.61 8.72
CA VAL A 60 3.71 -1.22 8.66
C VAL A 60 3.93 -0.76 7.23
N GLY A 61 4.46 -1.61 6.35
CA GLY A 61 4.67 -1.29 4.93
C GLY A 61 3.37 -0.99 4.20
N PHE A 62 2.32 -1.80 4.38
CA PHE A 62 0.99 -1.50 3.82
C PHE A 62 0.37 -0.24 4.40
N LEU A 63 0.49 -0.03 5.72
CA LEU A 63 -0.04 1.17 6.37
C LEU A 63 0.68 2.45 5.93
N ALA A 64 2.01 2.40 5.87
CA ALA A 64 2.83 3.51 5.39
C ALA A 64 2.57 3.79 3.91
N GLY A 65 2.50 2.77 3.06
CA GLY A 65 2.14 2.90 1.65
C GLY A 65 0.75 3.54 1.48
N THR A 66 -0.22 3.14 2.30
CA THR A 66 -1.56 3.74 2.33
C THR A 66 -1.50 5.23 2.71
N ALA A 67 -0.73 5.59 3.73
CA ALA A 67 -0.56 6.98 4.13
C ALA A 67 0.11 7.83 3.04
N VAL A 68 1.14 7.30 2.37
CA VAL A 68 1.80 7.97 1.23
C VAL A 68 0.83 8.11 0.06
N TYR A 69 0.02 7.09 -0.23
CA TYR A 69 -0.99 7.11 -1.31
C TYR A 69 -2.02 8.23 -1.14
N LEU A 70 -2.47 8.47 0.08
CA LEU A 70 -3.42 9.54 0.41
C LEU A 70 -2.76 10.92 0.53
N SER A 71 -1.44 11.00 0.37
CA SER A 71 -0.67 12.22 0.50
C SER A 71 -0.29 12.83 -0.86
N LYS A 72 0.09 14.11 -0.84
CA LYS A 72 0.66 14.79 -2.01
C LYS A 72 1.99 14.21 -2.51
N PHE A 73 2.58 13.26 -1.78
CA PHE A 73 3.86 12.65 -2.13
C PHE A 73 3.71 11.44 -3.05
N TRP A 74 2.49 10.95 -3.31
CA TRP A 74 2.30 9.83 -4.22
C TRP A 74 2.75 10.18 -5.64
N ARG A 75 3.47 9.24 -6.27
CA ARG A 75 3.90 9.32 -7.67
C ARG A 75 3.51 8.04 -8.38
N ARG A 76 3.36 8.10 -9.69
CA ARG A 76 2.96 6.96 -10.51
C ARG A 76 3.87 5.73 -10.31
N GLU A 77 5.17 5.92 -10.11
CA GLU A 77 6.12 4.83 -9.86
C GLU A 77 5.85 4.08 -8.56
N PHE A 78 5.21 4.71 -7.57
CA PHE A 78 4.88 4.05 -6.30
C PHE A 78 3.81 2.98 -6.47
N TYR A 79 3.02 2.98 -7.54
CA TYR A 79 2.19 1.82 -7.88
C TYR A 79 3.03 0.58 -8.18
N LEU A 80 4.15 0.71 -8.91
CA LEU A 80 5.04 -0.41 -9.20
C LEU A 80 5.70 -0.93 -7.92
N VAL A 81 6.12 -0.03 -7.04
CA VAL A 81 6.67 -0.39 -5.71
C VAL A 81 5.62 -1.12 -4.88
N ALA A 82 4.38 -0.63 -4.86
CA ALA A 82 3.26 -1.25 -4.16
C ALA A 82 2.95 -2.66 -4.69
N ILE A 83 2.92 -2.83 -6.02
CA ILE A 83 2.72 -4.14 -6.67
C ILE A 83 3.84 -5.10 -6.28
N ALA A 84 5.10 -4.68 -6.44
CA ALA A 84 6.26 -5.50 -6.10
C ALA A 84 6.27 -5.90 -4.63
N PHE A 85 5.96 -4.95 -3.74
CA PHE A 85 5.85 -5.19 -2.31
C PHE A 85 4.77 -6.24 -1.99
N ALA A 86 3.55 -6.09 -2.53
CA ALA A 86 2.48 -7.05 -2.27
C ALA A 86 2.80 -8.45 -2.82
N LEU A 87 3.39 -8.55 -4.02
CA LEU A 87 3.82 -9.81 -4.58
C LEU A 87 4.93 -10.47 -3.74
N ALA A 88 5.86 -9.67 -3.20
CA ALA A 88 6.89 -10.18 -2.29
C ALA A 88 6.30 -10.84 -1.05
N GLN A 89 5.18 -10.32 -0.52
CA GLN A 89 4.49 -10.93 0.62
C GLN A 89 3.86 -12.28 0.29
N ILE A 90 3.34 -12.45 -0.93
CA ILE A 90 2.80 -13.72 -1.41
C ILE A 90 3.95 -14.73 -1.62
N VAL A 91 5.02 -14.30 -2.28
CA VAL A 91 6.21 -15.14 -2.52
C VAL A 91 6.85 -15.56 -1.20
N ALA A 92 7.00 -14.65 -0.23
CA ALA A 92 7.54 -14.96 1.09
C ALA A 92 6.69 -15.99 1.83
N TRP A 93 5.36 -15.87 1.78
CA TRP A 93 4.45 -16.85 2.38
C TRP A 93 4.64 -18.24 1.77
N VAL A 94 4.76 -18.36 0.45
CA VAL A 94 5.03 -19.65 -0.22
C VAL A 94 6.42 -20.19 0.14
N ALA A 95 7.46 -19.34 0.04
CA ALA A 95 8.85 -19.73 0.29
C ALA A 95 9.09 -20.20 1.74
N MET A 96 8.34 -19.64 2.70
CA MET A 96 8.41 -20.01 4.11
C MET A 96 7.46 -21.16 4.47
N SER A 97 6.91 -21.88 3.50
CA SER A 97 5.94 -22.97 3.72
C SER A 97 4.74 -22.54 4.56
N GLY A 98 4.23 -21.34 4.29
CA GLY A 98 3.14 -20.73 5.03
C GLY A 98 1.87 -21.57 5.01
N ARG A 99 1.23 -21.71 6.17
CA ARG A 99 0.02 -22.52 6.32
C ARG A 99 -1.21 -21.84 5.70
N VAL A 100 -2.00 -22.62 4.96
CA VAL A 100 -3.34 -22.20 4.51
C VAL A 100 -4.27 -22.15 5.73
N SER A 101 -4.86 -21.00 5.97
CA SER A 101 -5.78 -20.69 7.07
C SER A 101 -6.67 -19.54 6.65
N ASP A 102 -7.77 -19.29 7.36
CA ASP A 102 -8.67 -18.18 7.04
C ASP A 102 -7.96 -16.83 7.05
N MET A 103 -7.05 -16.61 8.00
CA MET A 103 -6.23 -15.40 8.05
C MET A 103 -5.26 -15.31 6.87
N ALA A 104 -4.65 -16.43 6.46
CA ALA A 104 -3.79 -16.45 5.27
C ALA A 104 -4.60 -16.18 4.00
N ILE A 105 -5.81 -16.74 3.86
CA ILE A 105 -6.69 -16.47 2.72
C ILE A 105 -7.08 -14.99 2.68
N LEU A 106 -7.43 -14.41 3.84
CA LEU A 106 -7.75 -12.99 3.94
C LEU A 106 -6.56 -12.10 3.56
N SER A 107 -5.36 -12.37 4.06
CA SER A 107 -4.16 -11.58 3.73
C SER A 107 -3.74 -11.78 2.28
N LYS A 108 -3.56 -13.02 1.81
CA LYS A 108 -3.07 -13.29 0.45
C LYS A 108 -4.09 -12.89 -0.61
N GLY A 109 -5.38 -13.05 -0.31
CA GLY A 109 -6.47 -12.50 -1.13
C GLY A 109 -6.43 -10.98 -1.17
N GLY A 110 -6.29 -10.32 0.00
CA GLY A 110 -6.15 -8.86 0.10
C GLY A 110 -4.94 -8.31 -0.66
N GLU A 111 -3.78 -8.98 -0.54
CA GLU A 111 -2.54 -8.66 -1.26
C GLU A 111 -2.72 -8.80 -2.77
N THR A 112 -3.38 -9.87 -3.22
CA THR A 112 -3.66 -10.10 -4.65
C THR A 112 -4.60 -9.04 -5.21
N VAL A 113 -5.70 -8.76 -4.52
CA VAL A 113 -6.66 -7.71 -4.89
C VAL A 113 -5.97 -6.35 -4.94
N PHE A 114 -5.16 -6.05 -3.93
CA PHE A 114 -4.38 -4.81 -3.89
C PHE A 114 -3.41 -4.71 -5.07
N ALA A 115 -2.64 -5.76 -5.38
CA ALA A 115 -1.69 -5.76 -6.49
C ALA A 115 -2.40 -5.56 -7.84
N VAL A 116 -3.54 -6.23 -8.06
CA VAL A 116 -4.35 -6.06 -9.28
C VAL A 116 -4.92 -4.65 -9.37
N ALA A 117 -5.47 -4.10 -8.28
CA ALA A 117 -5.99 -2.75 -8.26
C ALA A 117 -4.90 -1.70 -8.48
N ALA A 118 -3.72 -1.87 -7.87
CA ALA A 118 -2.56 -1.01 -8.07
C ALA A 118 -2.05 -1.08 -9.52
N ALA A 119 -2.03 -2.26 -10.14
CA ALA A 119 -1.69 -2.42 -11.56
C ALA A 119 -2.71 -1.72 -12.46
N TYR A 120 -4.00 -1.86 -12.18
CA TYR A 120 -5.04 -1.12 -12.90
C TYR A 120 -4.83 0.40 -12.77
N LEU A 121 -4.59 0.90 -11.56
CA LEU A 121 -4.36 2.33 -11.34
C LEU A 121 -3.10 2.82 -12.09
N TYR A 122 -2.00 2.07 -12.06
CA TYR A 122 -0.79 2.41 -12.80
C TYR A 122 -1.00 2.56 -14.32
N LEU A 123 -1.82 1.66 -14.89
CA LEU A 123 -2.13 1.64 -16.32
C LEU A 123 -3.08 2.78 -16.73
N ASN A 124 -3.84 3.34 -15.79
CA ASN A 124 -4.82 4.39 -16.04
C ASN A 124 -4.41 5.76 -15.47
N ASP A 125 -3.29 5.84 -14.77
CA ASP A 125 -2.68 7.09 -14.30
C ASP A 125 -1.81 7.67 -15.44
N PRO A 126 -2.15 8.85 -15.99
CA PRO A 126 -1.40 9.47 -17.07
C PRO A 126 0.06 9.65 -16.65
N SER A 127 1.00 9.31 -17.54
CA SER A 127 2.40 9.62 -17.26
C SER A 127 2.64 11.14 -17.37
N ASP A 128 3.63 11.66 -16.64
CA ASP A 128 4.02 13.08 -16.74
C ASP A 128 4.33 13.50 -18.19
N THR A 129 4.76 12.53 -19.03
CA THR A 129 5.00 12.72 -20.48
C THR A 129 3.72 12.90 -21.27
N ASP A 130 2.64 12.20 -20.93
CA ASP A 130 1.34 12.29 -21.61
C ASP A 130 0.55 13.52 -21.20
N ALA A 131 0.78 14.04 -19.99
CA ALA A 131 0.13 15.26 -19.49
C ALA A 131 0.67 16.57 -20.10
N ALA A 132 1.82 16.50 -20.79
CA ALA A 132 2.49 17.65 -21.39
C ALA A 132 2.31 17.75 -22.93
N ALA A 133 1.62 16.79 -23.55
CA ALA A 133 1.33 16.72 -24.98
C ALA A 133 -0.09 17.25 -25.31
#